data_AF-A0A2N1N8L7-F1
#
_entry.id   AF-A0A2N1N8L7-F1
#
_cell.length_a   1.000
_cell.length_b   1.000
_cell.length_c   1.000
_cell.angle_alpha   90.00
_cell.angle_beta   90.00
_cell.angle_gamma   90.00
#
_symmetry.space_group_name_H-M   'P 1'
#
loop_
_entity.id
_entity.type
_entity.pdbx_description
1 polymer ?
#
loop_
_entity_poly.entity_id
_entity_poly.type
_entity_poly.pdbx_seq_one_letter_code
_entity_poly.pdbx_strand_id
1 'polypeptide(L)'
;MNYFKKNHYDSGNEKIDNIIQEMQLIVDYYSDIIFEWIPYDQLNCIEVIVQDDLHTIYSAIWKDGPLYCYDKKWMRRSNKEVSLKYLYNSQNITKFLDKVKSDFKAFNDIIEYNNLSIYGISQNPDTQDYIMIFPNEYCKRCGEQYKDKNHAKYEWCKPCQINNLKNNLIKWNSENEKINNLIQDKLLEMSFYEKIIIEWIPYNQFNNIEGIVSEGDLEEDLEEDLEGLDKEYSAIWKNGPLNYNKEKNEYTRNQPDIKVILKLCKSINESFDKVKAELSKYHGKIFGISQNLDTKDFILVFQEGYDDEKCEKCGKKYTSIVDNWCKPCHKIFLKKLFTNWTSGNDNIDNFIEKHQHLLIKLKDFLFEYIPYNQFDDIKEVGIDNYAMAIWKDGPLHCYNKKWSRESNKNVYLKLYDSENADAFLDQIRMHLIKCDYYNPSYGISKNPYTKHYIMVFQRILYCKNCGRKYNEELKSGYDNEWCKECEINNLKLNFGNWTSGNDEIDYFIQKMQLKINLPEDIIIEWIPFNQFIDVKLIVEEDDFTRIYSVIWKNDLLYYDLLYYNSLIIINM
;
A
#
# COMPACT_ATOMS: atom_id res chain seq x y z
N MET A 1 -3.79 -23.10 17.68
CA MET A 1 -3.76 -23.25 19.16
C MET A 1 -2.96 -24.44 19.71
N ASN A 2 -3.09 -25.69 19.19
CA ASN A 2 -2.37 -26.86 19.76
C ASN A 2 -0.83 -26.78 19.70
N TYR A 3 -0.24 -26.03 18.77
CA TYR A 3 1.21 -25.82 18.71
C TYR A 3 1.73 -25.00 19.89
N PHE A 4 1.04 -23.91 20.26
CA PHE A 4 1.47 -23.00 21.33
C PHE A 4 1.37 -23.65 22.71
N LYS A 5 0.32 -24.43 22.98
CA LYS A 5 0.16 -25.16 24.25
C LYS A 5 1.27 -26.19 24.52
N LYS A 6 2.03 -26.61 23.51
CA LYS A 6 3.06 -27.66 23.63
C LYS A 6 4.49 -27.13 23.55
N ASN A 7 4.71 -25.91 23.03
CA ASN A 7 6.02 -25.38 22.64
C ASN A 7 6.31 -23.95 23.17
N HIS A 8 5.61 -23.48 24.20
CA HIS A 8 5.81 -22.14 24.77
C HIS A 8 6.76 -22.17 25.98
N TYR A 9 7.53 -21.09 26.16
CA TYR A 9 8.25 -20.82 27.41
C TYR A 9 7.28 -20.19 28.42
N ASP A 10 6.98 -20.88 29.50
CA ASP A 10 6.16 -20.35 30.59
C ASP A 10 6.89 -19.15 31.24
N SER A 11 6.22 -18.02 31.41
CA SER A 11 6.80 -16.85 32.09
C SER A 11 6.90 -17.06 33.60
N GLY A 12 6.20 -18.06 34.15
CA GLY A 12 6.03 -18.29 35.58
C GLY A 12 5.10 -17.26 36.23
N ASN A 13 4.38 -16.46 35.44
CA ASN A 13 3.49 -15.42 35.91
C ASN A 13 2.17 -15.43 35.13
N GLU A 14 1.13 -15.92 35.79
CA GLU A 14 -0.21 -16.10 35.21
C GLU A 14 -0.77 -14.84 34.53
N LYS A 15 -0.51 -13.64 35.06
CA LYS A 15 -1.00 -12.39 34.46
C LYS A 15 -0.33 -12.08 33.12
N ILE A 16 0.94 -12.43 32.99
CA ILE A 16 1.71 -12.27 31.75
C ILE A 16 1.27 -13.31 30.73
N ASP A 17 1.14 -14.56 31.15
CA ASP A 17 0.72 -15.65 30.28
C ASP A 17 -0.69 -15.42 29.73
N ASN A 18 -1.61 -14.89 30.55
CA ASN A 18 -2.96 -14.52 30.12
C ASN A 18 -2.93 -13.45 29.02
N ILE A 19 -2.09 -12.42 29.14
CA ILE A 19 -1.99 -11.37 28.11
C ILE A 19 -1.34 -11.88 26.83
N ILE A 20 -0.34 -12.75 26.95
CA ILE A 20 0.26 -13.41 25.79
C ILE A 20 -0.82 -14.21 25.05
N GLN A 21 -1.64 -14.97 25.76
CA GLN A 21 -2.75 -15.72 25.15
C GLN A 21 -3.80 -14.79 24.51
N GLU A 22 -4.21 -13.71 25.20
CA GLU A 22 -5.10 -12.69 24.64
C GLU A 22 -4.55 -12.12 23.34
N MET A 23 -3.25 -11.78 23.28
CA MET A 23 -2.63 -11.22 22.08
C MET A 23 -2.47 -12.24 20.95
N GLN A 24 -2.17 -13.49 21.27
CA GLN A 24 -2.07 -14.57 20.28
C GLN A 24 -3.41 -14.93 19.65
N LEU A 25 -4.53 -14.67 20.33
CA LEU A 25 -5.90 -14.87 19.82
C LEU A 25 -6.32 -13.85 18.76
N ILE A 26 -5.63 -12.72 18.67
CA ILE A 26 -5.92 -11.62 17.73
C ILE A 26 -5.19 -11.82 16.38
N VAL A 27 -4.36 -12.85 16.26
CA VAL A 27 -3.59 -13.12 15.06
C VAL A 27 -4.48 -13.72 13.95
N ASP A 28 -4.72 -12.94 12.89
CA ASP A 28 -5.68 -13.27 11.84
C ASP A 28 -5.02 -13.79 10.53
N TYR A 29 -3.75 -13.47 10.28
CA TYR A 29 -3.06 -13.86 9.03
C TYR A 29 -1.83 -14.74 9.27
N TYR A 30 -1.55 -15.63 8.31
CA TYR A 30 -0.39 -16.54 8.35
C TYR A 30 0.98 -15.83 8.34
N SER A 31 1.02 -14.56 7.91
CA SER A 31 2.23 -13.71 7.91
C SER A 31 2.46 -12.96 9.22
N ASP A 32 1.51 -13.00 10.15
CA ASP A 32 1.57 -12.23 11.38
C ASP A 32 2.62 -12.80 12.33
N ILE A 33 3.29 -11.89 13.04
CA ILE A 33 4.27 -12.25 14.05
C ILE A 33 3.53 -12.67 15.32
N ILE A 34 3.97 -13.75 15.95
CA ILE A 34 3.37 -14.21 17.20
C ILE A 34 3.98 -13.46 18.38
N PHE A 35 3.13 -12.82 19.18
CA PHE A 35 3.53 -12.23 20.46
C PHE A 35 3.86 -13.35 21.46
N GLU A 36 5.04 -13.36 22.05
CA GLU A 36 5.48 -14.43 22.95
C GLU A 36 6.28 -13.95 24.17
N TRP A 37 6.42 -14.85 25.16
CA TRP A 37 7.39 -14.66 26.23
C TRP A 37 8.78 -15.02 25.70
N ILE A 38 9.74 -14.12 25.89
CA ILE A 38 11.10 -14.29 25.43
C ILE A 38 11.98 -14.40 26.67
N PRO A 39 12.54 -15.59 26.97
CA PRO A 39 13.51 -15.72 28.07
C PRO A 39 14.67 -14.75 27.87
N TYR A 40 15.07 -14.04 28.92
CA TYR A 40 16.07 -12.97 28.81
C TYR A 40 17.45 -13.49 28.33
N ASP A 41 17.80 -14.74 28.64
CA ASP A 41 19.02 -15.40 28.17
C ASP A 41 19.04 -15.67 26.66
N GLN A 42 17.92 -15.49 25.97
CA GLN A 42 17.83 -15.49 24.50
C GLN A 42 18.30 -14.18 23.86
N LEU A 43 18.51 -13.12 24.65
CA LEU A 43 18.93 -11.81 24.20
C LEU A 43 20.44 -11.64 24.45
N ASN A 44 21.18 -11.38 23.38
CA ASN A 44 22.63 -11.16 23.40
C ASN A 44 22.99 -9.76 22.89
N CYS A 45 24.23 -9.33 23.13
CA CYS A 45 24.79 -8.10 22.57
C CYS A 45 23.90 -6.88 22.87
N ILE A 46 23.47 -6.76 24.13
CA ILE A 46 22.57 -5.69 24.57
C ILE A 46 23.35 -4.38 24.67
N GLU A 47 22.97 -3.39 23.87
CA GLU A 47 23.64 -2.08 23.76
C GLU A 47 22.62 -0.94 23.86
N VAL A 48 22.89 0.10 24.65
CA VAL A 48 22.00 1.27 24.76
C VAL A 48 22.02 2.06 23.44
N ILE A 49 20.86 2.35 22.88
CA ILE A 49 20.70 3.26 21.73
C ILE A 49 20.25 4.64 22.21
N VAL A 50 19.17 4.68 23.00
CA VAL A 50 18.55 5.93 23.49
C VAL A 50 18.29 5.81 24.97
N GLN A 51 18.61 6.86 25.71
CA GLN A 51 18.23 7.00 27.10
C GLN A 51 17.59 8.38 27.28
N ASP A 52 16.34 8.40 27.72
CA ASP A 52 15.63 9.62 28.11
C ASP A 52 14.96 9.45 29.48
N ASP A 53 14.21 10.47 29.92
CA ASP A 53 13.54 10.51 31.22
C ASP A 53 12.30 9.60 31.33
N LEU A 54 11.81 9.02 30.22
CA LEU A 54 10.58 8.20 30.14
C LEU A 54 10.80 6.72 29.78
N HIS A 55 11.87 6.40 29.04
CA HIS A 55 12.26 5.03 28.72
C HIS A 55 13.73 4.94 28.28
N THR A 56 14.28 3.74 28.35
CA THR A 56 15.58 3.41 27.73
C THR A 56 15.39 2.37 26.63
N ILE A 57 15.93 2.65 25.45
CA ILE A 57 15.90 1.77 24.28
C ILE A 57 17.28 1.14 24.08
N TYR A 58 17.31 -0.19 24.00
CA TYR A 58 18.51 -0.96 23.71
C TYR A 58 18.37 -1.69 22.37
N SER A 59 19.49 -2.00 21.72
CA SER A 59 19.60 -3.00 20.65
C SER A 59 19.99 -4.33 21.25
N ALA A 60 19.48 -5.43 20.70
CA ALA A 60 19.93 -6.78 21.06
C ALA A 60 19.80 -7.75 19.89
N ILE A 61 20.47 -8.90 19.99
CA ILE A 61 20.30 -10.05 19.10
C ILE A 61 19.48 -11.10 19.83
N TRP A 62 18.31 -11.42 19.29
CA TRP A 62 17.49 -12.54 19.73
C TRP A 62 17.92 -13.84 19.04
N LYS A 63 18.51 -14.77 19.80
CA LYS A 63 19.08 -16.04 19.30
C LYS A 63 18.08 -16.89 18.55
N ASP A 64 16.96 -17.22 19.19
CA ASP A 64 15.91 -18.03 18.58
C ASP A 64 15.13 -17.22 17.52
N GLY A 65 14.95 -15.93 17.76
CA GLY A 65 14.24 -15.02 16.86
C GLY A 65 12.73 -15.30 16.77
N PRO A 66 11.99 -14.43 16.05
CA PRO A 66 10.54 -14.47 16.04
C PRO A 66 10.00 -15.72 15.35
N LEU A 67 8.93 -16.23 15.92
CA LEU A 67 8.14 -17.32 15.35
C LEU A 67 7.20 -16.77 14.27
N TYR A 68 7.13 -17.47 13.14
CA TYR A 68 6.22 -17.16 12.03
C TYR A 68 5.72 -18.45 11.36
N CYS A 69 4.60 -18.35 10.65
CA CYS A 69 4.04 -19.45 9.87
C CYS A 69 4.39 -19.28 8.39
N TYR A 70 4.95 -20.32 7.77
CA TYR A 70 5.15 -20.37 6.32
C TYR A 70 4.72 -21.74 5.81
N ASP A 71 3.86 -21.77 4.79
CA ASP A 71 3.33 -23.01 4.21
C ASP A 71 2.78 -23.99 5.27
N LYS A 72 1.97 -23.45 6.20
CA LYS A 72 1.34 -24.19 7.32
C LYS A 72 2.34 -24.84 8.29
N LYS A 73 3.61 -24.42 8.27
CA LYS A 73 4.67 -24.87 9.20
C LYS A 73 5.17 -23.70 10.02
N TRP A 74 5.37 -23.94 11.31
CA TRP A 74 5.98 -22.98 12.22
C TRP A 74 7.49 -22.99 12.07
N MET A 75 8.06 -21.81 11.86
CA MET A 75 9.49 -21.61 11.66
C MET A 75 9.98 -20.42 12.50
N ARG A 76 11.27 -20.42 12.85
CA ARG A 76 11.92 -19.28 13.51
C ARG A 76 13.01 -18.69 12.62
N ARG A 77 13.22 -17.37 12.71
CA ARG A 77 14.37 -16.69 12.09
C ARG A 77 15.39 -16.35 13.17
N SER A 78 16.30 -17.28 13.43
CA SER A 78 17.35 -17.13 14.44
C SER A 78 18.24 -15.90 14.21
N ASN A 79 18.85 -15.41 15.29
CA ASN A 79 19.77 -14.27 15.32
C ASN A 79 19.13 -13.00 14.76
N LYS A 80 17.87 -12.76 15.14
CA LYS A 80 17.14 -11.57 14.72
C LYS A 80 17.54 -10.39 15.59
N GLU A 81 17.95 -9.30 14.95
CA GLU A 81 18.13 -8.03 15.63
C GLU A 81 16.79 -7.43 16.05
N VAL A 82 16.73 -6.98 17.30
CA VAL A 82 15.54 -6.45 17.99
C VAL A 82 15.86 -5.18 18.78
N SER A 83 14.82 -4.38 19.03
CA SER A 83 14.89 -3.26 19.96
C SER A 83 14.22 -3.64 21.29
N LEU A 84 14.88 -3.36 22.40
CA LEU A 84 14.37 -3.60 23.76
C LEU A 84 13.96 -2.26 24.37
N LYS A 85 12.74 -2.14 24.85
CA LYS A 85 12.22 -0.94 25.49
C LYS A 85 11.98 -1.18 26.97
N TYR A 86 12.80 -0.53 27.80
CA TYR A 86 12.66 -0.51 29.26
C TYR A 86 11.83 0.71 29.66
N LEU A 87 10.74 0.48 30.39
CA LEU A 87 9.89 1.53 30.92
C LEU A 87 10.29 1.85 32.37
N TYR A 88 10.28 3.13 32.77
CA TYR A 88 10.46 3.47 34.18
C TYR A 88 9.31 2.92 35.02
N ASN A 89 9.63 2.39 36.20
CA ASN A 89 8.69 1.65 37.07
C ASN A 89 8.10 0.38 36.44
N SER A 90 8.78 -0.24 35.46
CA SER A 90 8.31 -1.47 34.84
C SER A 90 8.07 -2.60 35.85
N GLN A 91 8.79 -2.62 36.98
CA GLN A 91 8.58 -3.54 38.11
C GLN A 91 7.11 -3.61 38.59
N ASN A 92 6.31 -2.56 38.36
CA ASN A 92 4.85 -2.64 38.52
C ASN A 92 4.23 -3.32 37.29
N ILE A 93 4.04 -4.63 37.40
CA ILE A 93 3.46 -5.49 36.36
C ILE A 93 2.14 -4.95 35.81
N THR A 94 1.22 -4.46 36.63
CA THR A 94 -0.09 -3.97 36.15
C THR A 94 0.08 -2.76 35.23
N LYS A 95 0.89 -1.77 35.64
CA LYS A 95 1.16 -0.59 34.81
C LYS A 95 1.89 -0.93 33.52
N PHE A 96 2.82 -1.88 33.58
CA PHE A 96 3.53 -2.37 32.39
C PHE A 96 2.57 -3.03 31.40
N LEU A 97 1.70 -3.91 31.89
CA LEU A 97 0.72 -4.63 31.08
C LEU A 97 -0.34 -3.69 30.47
N ASP A 98 -0.81 -2.69 31.22
CA ASP A 98 -1.70 -1.65 30.68
C ASP A 98 -1.03 -0.88 29.53
N LYS A 99 0.26 -0.59 29.66
CA LYS A 99 1.05 0.05 28.61
C LYS A 99 1.21 -0.85 27.38
N VAL A 100 1.51 -2.14 27.57
CA VAL A 100 1.59 -3.14 26.50
C VAL A 100 0.25 -3.21 25.73
N LYS A 101 -0.89 -3.27 26.44
CA LYS A 101 -2.23 -3.27 25.83
C LYS A 101 -2.53 -1.96 25.08
N SER A 102 -2.18 -0.82 25.66
CA SER A 102 -2.38 0.48 25.01
C SER A 102 -1.55 0.64 23.74
N ASP A 103 -0.28 0.25 23.76
CA ASP A 103 0.61 0.33 22.60
C ASP A 103 0.07 -0.59 21.51
N PHE A 104 -0.32 -1.82 21.87
CA PHE A 104 -0.98 -2.76 20.95
C PHE A 104 -2.26 -2.19 20.31
N LYS A 105 -3.17 -1.60 21.10
CA LYS A 105 -4.40 -1.01 20.60
C LYS A 105 -4.16 0.17 19.66
N ALA A 106 -3.23 1.06 20.02
CA ALA A 106 -2.89 2.21 19.19
C ALA A 106 -2.38 1.79 17.80
N PHE A 107 -1.69 0.65 17.68
CA PHE A 107 -1.27 0.12 16.38
C PHE A 107 -2.45 -0.42 15.54
N ASN A 108 -3.41 -1.11 16.17
CA ASN A 108 -4.57 -1.67 15.47
C ASN A 108 -5.52 -0.60 14.95
N ASP A 109 -5.62 0.55 15.63
CA ASP A 109 -6.48 1.66 15.21
C ASP A 109 -5.90 2.47 14.01
N ILE A 110 -4.63 2.27 13.62
CA ILE A 110 -3.90 3.14 12.66
C ILE A 110 -3.70 2.52 11.25
N ILE A 111 -3.73 1.19 11.07
CA ILE A 111 -3.36 0.56 9.77
C ILE A 111 -4.35 -0.55 9.37
N GLU A 112 -4.95 -0.45 8.17
CA GLU A 112 -5.81 -1.46 7.51
C GLU A 112 -5.07 -2.73 7.01
N TYR A 113 -3.76 -2.83 7.22
CA TYR A 113 -2.94 -3.96 6.78
C TYR A 113 -2.05 -4.44 7.93
N ASN A 114 -2.46 -5.59 8.49
CA ASN A 114 -1.83 -6.31 9.58
C ASN A 114 -0.33 -6.49 9.40
N ASN A 115 0.43 -6.09 10.42
CA ASN A 115 1.79 -6.56 10.67
C ASN A 115 2.27 -6.02 12.03
N LEU A 116 2.03 -6.78 13.09
CA LEU A 116 2.41 -6.50 14.48
C LEU A 116 3.81 -5.86 14.64
N SER A 117 3.89 -4.89 15.56
CA SER A 117 5.13 -4.14 15.89
C SER A 117 5.77 -4.60 17.20
N ILE A 118 5.20 -5.58 17.92
CA ILE A 118 5.78 -6.09 19.17
C ILE A 118 5.96 -7.60 19.03
N TYR A 119 7.19 -8.08 19.18
CA TYR A 119 7.54 -9.50 19.14
C TYR A 119 7.18 -10.21 20.44
N GLY A 120 7.24 -9.50 21.57
CA GLY A 120 6.99 -10.12 22.85
C GLY A 120 7.44 -9.28 24.02
N ILE A 121 7.49 -9.93 25.17
CA ILE A 121 7.96 -9.36 26.43
C ILE A 121 8.96 -10.30 27.10
N SER A 122 9.85 -9.71 27.88
CA SER A 122 10.87 -10.38 28.67
C SER A 122 10.97 -9.71 30.04
N GLN A 123 11.67 -10.34 30.99
CA GLN A 123 12.04 -9.70 32.24
C GLN A 123 13.54 -9.84 32.49
N ASN A 124 14.20 -8.75 32.85
CA ASN A 124 15.61 -8.79 33.26
C ASN A 124 15.70 -9.50 34.63
N PRO A 125 16.41 -10.63 34.75
CA PRO A 125 16.52 -11.35 36.03
C PRO A 125 17.31 -10.57 37.09
N ASP A 126 18.21 -9.66 36.69
CA ASP A 126 19.03 -8.90 37.63
C ASP A 126 18.30 -7.67 38.18
N THR A 127 17.59 -6.93 37.32
CA THR A 127 16.90 -5.69 37.72
C THR A 127 15.41 -5.89 38.01
N GLN A 128 14.86 -7.05 37.65
CA GLN A 128 13.43 -7.40 37.72
C GLN A 128 12.53 -6.52 36.83
N ASP A 129 13.14 -5.71 35.95
CA ASP A 129 12.40 -4.85 35.02
C ASP A 129 11.80 -5.67 33.88
N TYR A 130 10.54 -5.36 33.54
CA TYR A 130 9.89 -5.91 32.36
C TYR A 130 10.26 -5.09 31.12
N ILE A 131 10.44 -5.80 30.01
CA ILE A 131 10.99 -5.30 28.76
C ILE A 131 10.02 -5.65 27.65
N MET A 132 9.70 -4.69 26.80
CA MET A 132 9.01 -4.95 25.54
C MET A 132 10.02 -5.11 24.40
N ILE A 133 9.77 -6.08 23.53
CA ILE A 133 10.68 -6.45 22.45
C ILE A 133 10.02 -6.14 21.12
N PHE A 134 10.65 -5.29 20.32
CA PHE A 134 10.17 -4.78 19.04
C PHE A 134 11.08 -5.26 17.91
N PRO A 135 10.60 -5.27 16.64
CA PRO A 135 11.49 -5.19 15.49
C PRO A 135 12.49 -4.05 15.66
N ASN A 136 13.61 -4.11 14.94
CA ASN A 136 14.56 -3.00 14.92
C ASN A 136 13.85 -1.73 14.40
N GLU A 137 13.60 -0.77 15.30
CA GLU A 137 12.82 0.43 15.00
C GLU A 137 13.65 1.72 15.14
N TYR A 138 14.88 1.63 15.63
CA TYR A 138 15.68 2.79 15.98
C TYR A 138 17.03 2.76 15.27
N CYS A 139 17.45 3.91 14.78
CA CYS A 139 18.77 4.06 14.17
C CYS A 139 19.86 3.99 15.24
N LYS A 140 20.73 2.98 15.19
CA LYS A 140 21.87 2.84 16.11
C LYS A 140 22.81 4.05 16.16
N ARG A 141 22.90 4.83 15.08
CA ARG A 141 23.84 5.96 15.00
C ARG A 141 23.38 7.22 15.72
N CYS A 142 22.07 7.46 15.76
CA CYS A 142 21.53 8.71 16.29
C CYS A 142 20.32 8.54 17.21
N GLY A 143 19.81 7.32 17.38
CA GLY A 143 18.68 7.04 18.25
C GLY A 143 17.30 7.41 17.70
N GLU A 144 17.23 8.01 16.52
CA GLU A 144 15.95 8.40 15.92
C GLU A 144 15.17 7.17 15.44
N GLN A 145 13.86 7.18 15.67
CA GLN A 145 12.97 6.12 15.21
C GLN A 145 12.83 6.16 13.68
N TYR A 146 12.84 4.99 13.04
CA TYR A 146 12.58 4.87 11.62
C TYR A 146 11.13 5.19 11.29
N LYS A 147 10.92 5.83 10.13
CA LYS A 147 9.58 6.23 9.68
C LYS A 147 8.67 5.03 9.38
N ASP A 148 9.23 3.95 8.86
CA ASP A 148 8.51 2.72 8.51
C ASP A 148 9.44 1.50 8.46
N LYS A 149 8.85 0.31 8.25
CA LYS A 149 9.57 -0.97 8.21
C LYS A 149 10.61 -1.06 7.08
N ASN A 150 10.43 -0.34 5.97
CA ASN A 150 11.42 -0.34 4.89
C ASN A 150 12.64 0.47 5.30
N HIS A 151 12.44 1.64 5.91
CA HIS A 151 13.54 2.46 6.46
C HIS A 151 14.34 1.66 7.49
N ALA A 152 13.65 0.96 8.39
CA ALA A 152 14.28 0.07 9.36
C ALA A 152 15.03 -1.11 8.71
N LYS A 153 14.40 -1.82 7.77
CA LYS A 153 14.99 -3.00 7.10
C LYS A 153 16.30 -2.69 6.39
N TYR A 154 16.44 -1.50 5.82
CA TYR A 154 17.65 -1.04 5.14
C TYR A 154 18.49 -0.11 6.01
N GLU A 155 18.14 0.02 7.29
CA GLU A 155 18.76 0.88 8.28
C GLU A 155 18.88 2.36 7.85
N TRP A 156 18.05 2.80 6.90
CA TRP A 156 18.15 4.14 6.31
C TRP A 156 17.51 5.18 7.24
N CYS A 157 18.35 6.04 7.83
CA CYS A 157 17.94 7.05 8.79
C CYS A 157 18.07 8.45 8.18
N LYS A 158 16.93 9.10 7.89
CA LYS A 158 16.89 10.43 7.28
C LYS A 158 17.73 11.48 8.05
N PRO A 159 17.59 11.63 9.39
CA PRO A 159 18.45 12.53 10.16
C PRO A 159 19.95 12.25 9.99
N CYS A 160 20.37 10.98 10.01
CA CYS A 160 21.76 10.61 9.79
C CYS A 160 22.25 10.96 8.38
N GLN A 161 21.42 10.74 7.35
CA GLN A 161 21.76 11.09 5.98
C GLN A 161 21.92 12.60 5.82
N ILE A 162 20.96 13.39 6.34
CA ILE A 162 21.04 14.85 6.34
C ILE A 162 22.32 15.29 7.08
N ASN A 163 22.61 14.72 8.25
CA ASN A 163 23.79 15.08 9.03
C ASN A 163 25.11 14.75 8.31
N ASN A 164 25.20 13.61 7.64
CA ASN A 164 26.36 13.26 6.80
C ASN A 164 26.54 14.31 5.67
N LEU A 165 25.45 14.70 5.04
CA LEU A 165 25.45 15.69 3.96
C LEU A 165 25.65 17.14 4.42
N LYS A 166 25.52 17.48 5.71
CA LYS A 166 25.76 18.84 6.23
C LYS A 166 27.16 19.37 5.90
N ASN A 167 28.17 18.51 5.92
CA ASN A 167 29.53 18.90 5.54
C ASN A 167 29.65 19.22 4.04
N ASN A 168 28.79 18.62 3.20
CA ASN A 168 28.69 18.95 1.78
C ASN A 168 27.90 20.25 1.56
N LEU A 169 26.86 20.52 2.35
CA LEU A 169 26.14 21.80 2.34
C LEU A 169 27.06 23.00 2.55
N ILE A 170 28.07 22.88 3.42
CA ILE A 170 29.08 23.95 3.63
C ILE A 170 29.93 24.17 2.37
N LYS A 171 30.21 23.12 1.59
CA LYS A 171 30.95 23.19 0.31
C LYS A 171 30.07 23.65 -0.85
N TRP A 172 28.76 23.42 -0.78
CA TRP A 172 27.76 23.76 -1.78
C TRP A 172 27.25 25.20 -1.65
N ASN A 173 28.14 26.16 -1.42
CA ASN A 173 27.76 27.56 -1.37
C ASN A 173 27.75 28.14 -2.79
N SER A 174 26.57 28.48 -3.28
CA SER A 174 26.38 29.14 -4.58
C SER A 174 26.59 30.66 -4.55
N GLU A 175 26.87 31.24 -3.37
CA GLU A 175 26.79 32.69 -3.11
C GLU A 175 25.39 33.29 -3.34
N ASN A 176 24.39 32.44 -3.68
CA ASN A 176 23.00 32.81 -3.85
C ASN A 176 22.13 32.12 -2.77
N GLU A 177 21.63 32.92 -1.83
CA GLU A 177 20.83 32.44 -0.70
C GLU A 177 19.59 31.65 -1.15
N LYS A 178 18.92 32.08 -2.22
CA LYS A 178 17.71 31.40 -2.72
C LYS A 178 18.02 29.99 -3.22
N ILE A 179 19.12 29.81 -3.94
CA ILE A 179 19.54 28.49 -4.44
C ILE A 179 20.01 27.60 -3.29
N ASN A 180 20.76 28.16 -2.34
CA ASN A 180 21.18 27.42 -1.15
C ASN A 180 19.97 26.91 -0.36
N ASN A 181 18.95 27.76 -0.15
CA ASN A 181 17.70 27.38 0.51
C ASN A 181 16.93 26.32 -0.30
N LEU A 182 16.87 26.44 -1.64
CA LEU A 182 16.21 25.44 -2.50
C LEU A 182 16.86 24.05 -2.41
N ILE A 183 18.19 24.00 -2.42
CA ILE A 183 18.95 22.75 -2.26
C ILE A 183 18.69 22.15 -0.87
N GLN A 184 18.65 22.98 0.18
CA GLN A 184 18.32 22.54 1.53
C GLN A 184 16.89 22.00 1.62
N ASP A 185 15.90 22.69 1.05
CA ASP A 185 14.51 22.23 0.99
C ASP A 185 14.41 20.85 0.31
N LYS A 186 15.09 20.67 -0.83
CA LYS A 186 15.12 19.38 -1.54
C LYS A 186 15.79 18.27 -0.73
N LEU A 187 16.84 18.56 0.02
CA LEU A 187 17.43 17.59 0.95
C LEU A 187 16.49 17.23 2.11
N LEU A 188 15.71 18.19 2.59
CA LEU A 188 14.69 17.97 3.62
C LEU A 188 13.49 17.19 3.08
N GLU A 189 13.20 17.26 1.78
CA GLU A 189 12.18 16.45 1.11
C GLU A 189 12.64 15.00 0.87
N MET A 190 13.95 14.74 0.88
CA MET A 190 14.54 13.45 0.51
C MET A 190 13.85 12.25 1.15
N SER A 191 13.56 11.25 0.32
CA SER A 191 12.93 9.99 0.70
C SER A 191 13.86 8.79 0.47
N PHE A 192 13.56 7.65 1.12
CA PHE A 192 14.29 6.39 0.95
C PHE A 192 14.41 5.93 -0.52
N TYR A 193 13.45 6.31 -1.38
CA TYR A 193 13.42 5.91 -2.78
C TYR A 193 14.28 6.80 -3.69
N GLU A 194 14.69 7.97 -3.22
CA GLU A 194 15.52 8.88 -4.00
C GLU A 194 16.96 8.41 -3.98
N LYS A 195 17.46 8.12 -5.18
CA LYS A 195 18.86 7.72 -5.40
C LYS A 195 19.77 8.90 -5.76
N ILE A 196 19.18 10.00 -6.24
CA ILE A 196 19.89 11.18 -6.73
C ILE A 196 19.57 12.35 -5.80
N ILE A 197 20.63 13.01 -5.33
CA ILE A 197 20.54 14.26 -4.58
C ILE A 197 20.83 15.41 -5.52
N ILE A 198 20.05 16.48 -5.42
CA ILE A 198 20.32 17.75 -6.09
C ILE A 198 21.38 18.50 -5.28
N GLU A 199 22.49 18.85 -5.91
CA GLU A 199 23.55 19.62 -5.28
C GLU A 199 23.95 20.89 -6.05
N TRP A 200 24.68 21.79 -5.39
CA TRP A 200 25.36 22.88 -6.09
C TRP A 200 26.67 22.38 -6.69
N ILE A 201 26.85 22.63 -7.98
CA ILE A 201 28.02 22.19 -8.72
C ILE A 201 28.78 23.42 -9.22
N PRO A 202 29.98 23.73 -8.67
CA PRO A 202 30.78 24.83 -9.17
C PRO A 202 31.09 24.66 -10.66
N TYR A 203 30.96 25.72 -11.46
CA TYR A 203 31.09 25.65 -12.92
C TYR A 203 32.46 25.09 -13.38
N ASN A 204 33.52 25.32 -12.61
CA ASN A 204 34.87 24.80 -12.87
C ASN A 204 35.01 23.26 -12.77
N GLN A 205 33.95 22.57 -12.33
CA GLN A 205 33.85 21.12 -12.28
C GLN A 205 33.57 20.49 -13.64
N PHE A 206 33.16 21.28 -14.63
CA PHE A 206 32.86 20.82 -15.98
C PHE A 206 34.07 21.00 -16.91
N ASN A 207 34.41 19.93 -17.62
CA ASN A 207 35.41 19.90 -18.70
C ASN A 207 34.72 19.56 -20.02
N ASN A 208 35.40 19.83 -21.14
CA ASN A 208 34.97 19.44 -22.48
C ASN A 208 33.51 19.83 -22.76
N ILE A 209 33.17 21.09 -22.49
CA ILE A 209 31.82 21.61 -22.72
C ILE A 209 31.63 21.78 -24.23
N GLU A 210 30.73 21.01 -24.82
CA GLU A 210 30.43 20.98 -26.26
C GLU A 210 28.95 21.26 -26.48
N GLY A 211 28.61 22.11 -27.46
CA GLY A 211 27.21 22.41 -27.79
C GLY A 211 26.52 21.23 -28.47
N ILE A 212 25.31 20.90 -28.02
CA ILE A 212 24.48 19.87 -28.65
C ILE A 212 23.65 20.57 -29.72
N VAL A 213 23.97 20.32 -31.00
CA VAL A 213 23.16 20.80 -32.12
C VAL A 213 21.99 19.83 -32.29
N SER A 214 20.77 20.30 -32.08
CA SER A 214 19.57 19.55 -32.43
C SER A 214 19.42 19.53 -33.95
N GLU A 215 19.93 18.47 -34.61
CA GLU A 215 19.54 18.14 -35.98
C GLU A 215 18.05 17.74 -35.99
N GLY A 216 17.17 18.69 -36.27
CA GLY A 216 15.72 18.46 -36.31
C GLY A 216 14.84 19.63 -36.74
N ASP A 217 15.30 20.87 -36.63
CA ASP A 217 14.46 22.05 -36.92
C ASP A 217 14.57 22.52 -38.38
N LEU A 218 14.31 21.61 -39.33
CA LEU A 218 14.01 21.93 -40.74
C LEU A 218 12.67 21.31 -41.14
N GLU A 219 11.59 21.66 -40.43
CA GLU A 219 10.26 21.67 -41.01
C GLU A 219 9.61 23.01 -40.64
N GLU A 220 9.53 23.90 -41.64
CA GLU A 220 8.56 24.99 -41.67
C GLU A 220 7.18 24.35 -41.63
N ASP A 221 6.48 24.45 -40.49
CA ASP A 221 5.03 24.66 -40.38
C ASP A 221 4.56 24.26 -38.98
N LEU A 222 4.28 25.29 -38.16
CA LEU A 222 3.38 25.39 -37.00
C LEU A 222 4.02 26.26 -35.90
N GLU A 223 3.91 27.58 -36.10
CA GLU A 223 3.92 28.55 -35.00
C GLU A 223 2.65 28.34 -34.15
N GLU A 224 2.83 27.88 -32.91
CA GLU A 224 2.13 28.40 -31.71
C GLU A 224 2.71 27.69 -30.45
N ASP A 225 3.31 28.51 -29.57
CA ASP A 225 3.60 28.26 -28.14
C ASP A 225 4.72 27.29 -27.71
N LEU A 226 5.94 27.44 -28.23
CA LEU A 226 7.17 26.95 -27.56
C LEU A 226 8.21 28.06 -27.35
N GLU A 227 7.84 29.09 -26.58
CA GLU A 227 8.82 30.03 -26.05
C GLU A 227 9.61 29.42 -24.87
N GLY A 228 10.87 29.09 -25.14
CA GLY A 228 11.96 29.28 -24.18
C GLY A 228 12.52 28.03 -23.51
N LEU A 229 13.29 27.22 -24.26
CA LEU A 229 14.37 26.39 -23.72
C LEU A 229 15.63 26.54 -24.58
N ASP A 230 16.59 27.28 -24.03
CA ASP A 230 17.85 27.67 -24.67
C ASP A 230 18.93 26.58 -24.56
N LYS A 231 19.65 26.35 -25.67
CA LYS A 231 20.95 25.66 -25.84
C LYS A 231 21.36 24.63 -24.75
N GLU A 232 21.41 23.37 -25.17
CA GLU A 232 21.97 22.26 -24.38
C GLU A 232 23.45 22.04 -24.71
N TYR A 233 24.23 21.66 -23.71
CA TYR A 233 25.65 21.34 -23.86
C TYR A 233 25.93 19.99 -23.20
N SER A 234 26.87 19.23 -23.76
CA SER A 234 27.46 18.06 -23.12
C SER A 234 28.72 18.48 -22.38
N ALA A 235 28.98 17.91 -21.21
CA ALA A 235 30.22 18.14 -20.47
C ALA A 235 30.65 16.91 -19.67
N ILE A 236 31.92 16.86 -19.27
CA ILE A 236 32.45 15.90 -18.31
C ILE A 236 32.48 16.55 -16.93
N TRP A 237 31.78 15.97 -15.95
CA TRP A 237 31.80 16.39 -14.56
C TRP A 237 32.87 15.64 -13.77
N LYS A 238 33.96 16.34 -13.39
CA LYS A 238 35.15 15.78 -12.72
C LYS A 238 34.83 14.93 -11.48
N ASN A 239 34.07 15.50 -10.56
CA ASN A 239 33.78 14.83 -9.28
C ASN A 239 32.65 13.81 -9.39
N GLY A 240 31.77 13.97 -10.40
CA GLY A 240 30.54 13.21 -10.57
C GLY A 240 29.56 13.29 -9.38
N PRO A 241 28.39 12.63 -9.47
CA PRO A 241 27.30 12.77 -8.52
C PRO A 241 27.57 12.06 -7.19
N LEU A 242 26.89 12.52 -6.15
CA LEU A 242 26.71 11.72 -4.95
C LEU A 242 25.70 10.61 -5.21
N ASN A 243 26.13 9.37 -5.01
CA ASN A 243 25.29 8.19 -5.10
C ASN A 243 25.13 7.54 -3.73
N TYR A 244 23.92 7.04 -3.45
CA TYR A 244 23.67 6.28 -2.23
C TYR A 244 24.39 4.93 -2.28
N ASN A 245 25.37 4.74 -1.40
CA ASN A 245 26.04 3.47 -1.20
C ASN A 245 25.24 2.66 -0.16
N LYS A 246 24.61 1.57 -0.61
CA LYS A 246 23.79 0.70 0.26
C LYS A 246 24.59 -0.02 1.34
N GLU A 247 25.83 -0.43 1.04
CA GLU A 247 26.68 -1.19 1.97
C GLU A 247 27.18 -0.30 3.11
N LYS A 248 27.53 0.95 2.79
CA LYS A 248 27.97 1.94 3.79
C LYS A 248 26.82 2.75 4.38
N ASN A 249 25.64 2.70 3.76
CA ASN A 249 24.43 3.44 4.13
C ASN A 249 24.74 4.94 4.31
N GLU A 250 25.37 5.50 3.28
CA GLU A 250 25.77 6.91 3.13
C GLU A 250 25.90 7.30 1.65
N TYR A 251 25.88 8.60 1.36
CA TYR A 251 26.12 9.12 0.02
C TYR A 251 27.60 9.34 -0.23
N THR A 252 28.12 8.77 -1.32
CA THR A 252 29.55 8.86 -1.67
C THR A 252 29.70 9.19 -3.16
N ARG A 253 30.80 9.87 -3.51
CA ARG A 253 31.21 10.03 -4.91
C ARG A 253 32.02 8.82 -5.32
N ASN A 254 31.43 7.97 -6.15
CA ASN A 254 32.04 6.73 -6.62
C ASN A 254 32.17 6.67 -8.15
N GLN A 255 31.79 7.75 -8.85
CA GLN A 255 31.81 7.84 -10.31
C GLN A 255 32.37 9.20 -10.72
N PRO A 256 33.70 9.41 -10.70
CA PRO A 256 34.30 10.61 -11.25
C PRO A 256 34.19 10.63 -12.79
N ASP A 257 34.40 11.80 -13.38
CA ASP A 257 34.48 12.02 -14.83
C ASP A 257 33.27 11.51 -15.62
N ILE A 258 32.07 11.61 -15.05
CA ILE A 258 30.85 11.23 -15.76
C ILE A 258 30.47 12.30 -16.78
N LYS A 259 29.88 11.87 -17.88
CA LYS A 259 29.30 12.79 -18.86
C LYS A 259 27.91 13.23 -18.39
N VAL A 260 27.62 14.50 -18.56
CA VAL A 260 26.39 15.17 -18.10
C VAL A 260 25.88 16.12 -19.18
N ILE A 261 24.58 16.41 -19.12
CA ILE A 261 23.95 17.42 -19.97
C ILE A 261 23.75 18.70 -19.15
N LEU A 262 24.27 19.81 -19.65
CA LEU A 262 24.14 21.14 -19.09
C LEU A 262 23.06 21.88 -19.88
N LYS A 263 21.93 22.19 -19.22
CA LYS A 263 20.85 22.96 -19.81
C LYS A 263 20.90 24.39 -19.31
N LEU A 264 21.18 25.33 -20.22
CA LEU A 264 21.25 26.75 -19.89
C LEU A 264 19.85 27.32 -19.79
N CYS A 265 19.59 28.13 -18.77
CA CYS A 265 18.29 28.71 -18.57
C CYS A 265 18.39 30.24 -18.47
N LYS A 266 18.35 30.91 -19.63
CA LYS A 266 18.67 32.34 -19.82
C LYS A 266 17.66 33.34 -19.20
N SER A 267 16.43 32.91 -18.90
CA SER A 267 15.35 33.78 -18.38
C SER A 267 15.23 33.74 -16.83
N ILE A 268 16.06 32.96 -16.13
CA ILE A 268 15.87 32.69 -14.68
C ILE A 268 16.14 33.89 -13.79
N ASN A 269 16.96 34.87 -14.20
CA ASN A 269 17.21 36.03 -13.34
C ASN A 269 15.92 36.78 -12.97
N GLU A 270 14.83 36.60 -13.72
CA GLU A 270 13.51 37.19 -13.44
C GLU A 270 12.46 36.20 -12.86
N SER A 271 12.68 34.87 -12.86
CA SER A 271 11.72 33.93 -12.25
C SER A 271 12.36 32.67 -11.68
N PHE A 272 12.73 32.75 -10.40
CA PHE A 272 13.12 31.60 -9.57
C PHE A 272 12.06 30.48 -9.55
N ASP A 273 10.79 30.82 -9.79
CA ASP A 273 9.69 29.85 -9.88
C ASP A 273 9.84 28.90 -11.09
N LYS A 274 10.46 29.37 -12.18
CA LYS A 274 10.75 28.51 -13.34
C LYS A 274 11.77 27.42 -13.01
N VAL A 275 12.79 27.72 -12.19
CA VAL A 275 13.75 26.70 -11.70
C VAL A 275 13.04 25.65 -10.86
N LYS A 276 12.18 26.09 -9.92
CA LYS A 276 11.39 25.17 -9.10
C LYS A 276 10.49 24.28 -9.93
N ALA A 277 9.84 24.84 -10.95
CA ALA A 277 8.98 24.09 -11.87
C ALA A 277 9.77 23.02 -12.64
N GLU A 278 10.94 23.35 -13.17
CA GLU A 278 11.78 22.40 -13.91
C GLU A 278 12.38 21.31 -13.00
N LEU A 279 12.82 21.66 -11.78
CA LEU A 279 13.25 20.68 -10.78
C LEU A 279 12.14 19.68 -10.45
N SER A 280 10.91 20.17 -10.33
CA SER A 280 9.73 19.34 -10.05
C SER A 280 9.36 18.45 -11.25
N LYS A 281 9.46 18.99 -12.47
CA LYS A 281 9.17 18.29 -13.73
C LYS A 281 10.12 17.11 -13.98
N TYR A 282 11.39 17.24 -13.62
CA TYR A 282 12.42 16.21 -13.85
C TYR A 282 12.97 15.61 -12.55
N HIS A 283 12.11 15.49 -11.53
CA HIS A 283 12.47 14.91 -10.25
C HIS A 283 13.17 13.54 -10.42
N GLY A 284 14.32 13.37 -9.75
CA GLY A 284 15.13 12.16 -9.83
C GLY A 284 15.97 12.00 -11.10
N LYS A 285 16.21 13.08 -11.87
CA LYS A 285 17.08 13.08 -13.08
C LYS A 285 18.09 14.22 -13.13
N ILE A 286 17.92 15.22 -12.27
CA ILE A 286 18.80 16.39 -12.15
C ILE A 286 19.80 16.09 -11.04
N PHE A 287 21.08 16.09 -11.37
CA PHE A 287 22.16 15.94 -10.40
C PHE A 287 22.41 17.22 -9.61
N GLY A 288 22.15 18.39 -10.21
CA GLY A 288 22.43 19.63 -9.53
C GLY A 288 22.14 20.88 -10.32
N ILE A 289 22.48 21.99 -9.68
CA ILE A 289 22.41 23.34 -10.23
C ILE A 289 23.83 23.90 -10.28
N SER A 290 24.16 24.56 -11.38
CA SER A 290 25.37 25.35 -11.54
C SER A 290 25.02 26.75 -12.04
N GLN A 291 26.02 27.60 -12.21
CA GLN A 291 25.86 28.93 -12.78
C GLN A 291 27.04 29.24 -13.69
N ASN A 292 26.74 29.73 -14.89
CA ASN A 292 27.75 30.20 -15.82
C ASN A 292 28.46 31.42 -15.20
N LEU A 293 29.81 31.38 -15.16
CA LEU A 293 30.59 32.45 -14.52
C LEU A 293 30.51 33.79 -15.26
N ASP A 294 30.33 33.76 -16.57
CA ASP A 294 30.33 34.93 -17.45
C ASP A 294 28.92 35.53 -17.56
N THR A 295 27.92 34.71 -17.90
CA THR A 295 26.55 35.21 -18.13
C THR A 295 25.73 35.31 -16.85
N LYS A 296 26.17 34.67 -15.76
CA LYS A 296 25.41 34.48 -14.51
C LYS A 296 24.11 33.68 -14.67
N ASP A 297 23.87 33.08 -15.83
CA ASP A 297 22.73 32.20 -16.05
C ASP A 297 22.87 30.91 -15.26
N PHE A 298 21.76 30.43 -14.69
CA PHE A 298 21.73 29.13 -14.05
C PHE A 298 21.73 28.01 -15.08
N ILE A 299 22.37 26.91 -14.69
CA ILE A 299 22.53 25.70 -15.48
C ILE A 299 21.95 24.55 -14.66
N LEU A 300 21.03 23.80 -15.26
CA LEU A 300 20.57 22.54 -14.70
C LEU A 300 21.46 21.41 -15.24
N VAL A 301 21.91 20.54 -14.34
CA VAL A 301 22.86 19.46 -14.65
C VAL A 301 22.12 18.14 -14.63
N PHE A 302 21.99 17.50 -15.78
CA PHE A 302 21.22 16.28 -15.97
C PHE A 302 22.13 15.06 -16.14
N GLN A 303 21.60 13.89 -15.77
CA GLN A 303 22.18 12.61 -16.14
C GLN A 303 22.20 12.44 -17.67
N GLU A 304 23.32 11.96 -18.22
CA GLU A 304 23.40 11.60 -19.65
C GLU A 304 22.36 10.52 -19.99
N GLY A 305 21.66 10.68 -21.12
CA GLY A 305 20.59 9.78 -21.53
C GLY A 305 19.18 10.15 -21.02
N TYR A 306 19.01 11.22 -20.24
CA TYR A 306 17.68 11.63 -19.76
C TYR A 306 16.73 12.09 -20.89
N ASP A 307 17.29 12.67 -21.96
CA ASP A 307 16.55 13.16 -23.13
C ASP A 307 16.63 12.24 -24.36
N ASP A 308 17.43 11.17 -24.29
CA ASP A 308 17.85 10.38 -25.47
C ASP A 308 17.28 8.97 -25.55
N GLU A 309 16.44 8.53 -24.63
CA GLU A 309 15.57 7.41 -24.95
C GLU A 309 14.44 7.91 -25.87
N LYS A 310 14.79 8.12 -27.13
CA LYS A 310 13.85 8.16 -28.24
C LYS A 310 13.25 6.77 -28.36
N CYS A 311 11.94 6.71 -28.58
CA CYS A 311 11.30 5.45 -28.81
C CYS A 311 11.90 4.77 -30.03
N GLU A 312 12.47 3.58 -29.84
CA GLU A 312 13.09 2.77 -30.89
C GLU A 312 12.17 2.58 -32.11
N LYS A 313 10.85 2.66 -31.90
CA LYS A 313 9.83 2.48 -32.95
C LYS A 313 9.48 3.74 -33.74
N CYS A 314 9.54 4.93 -33.14
CA CYS A 314 9.05 6.16 -33.80
C CYS A 314 9.97 7.38 -33.66
N GLY A 315 11.13 7.27 -33.04
CA GLY A 315 12.12 8.37 -32.92
C GLY A 315 11.68 9.54 -32.03
N LYS A 316 10.43 9.55 -31.55
CA LYS A 316 9.91 10.55 -30.59
C LYS A 316 10.35 10.20 -29.17
N LYS A 317 10.57 11.21 -28.32
CA LYS A 317 10.91 11.01 -26.90
C LYS A 317 9.91 10.08 -26.20
N TYR A 318 10.37 9.14 -25.38
CA TYR A 318 9.49 8.35 -24.52
C TYR A 318 8.68 9.27 -23.59
N THR A 319 7.46 8.86 -23.27
CA THR A 319 6.56 9.58 -22.36
C THR A 319 6.73 9.11 -20.91
N SER A 320 7.08 7.84 -20.70
CA SER A 320 7.67 7.34 -19.44
C SER A 320 8.93 6.55 -19.79
N ILE A 321 10.09 7.04 -19.34
CA ILE A 321 11.40 6.41 -19.60
C ILE A 321 11.59 5.17 -18.72
N VAL A 322 11.09 5.17 -17.48
CA VAL A 322 11.18 4.02 -16.54
C VAL A 322 10.50 2.77 -17.12
N ASP A 323 9.46 2.94 -17.93
CA ASP A 323 8.70 1.85 -18.54
C ASP A 323 9.01 1.66 -20.05
N ASN A 324 9.94 2.42 -20.63
CA ASN A 324 10.14 2.57 -22.08
C ASN A 324 8.79 2.76 -22.82
N TRP A 325 7.90 3.59 -22.29
CA TRP A 325 6.55 3.80 -22.81
C TRP A 325 6.48 5.08 -23.65
N CYS A 326 6.12 4.94 -24.93
CA CYS A 326 6.02 6.05 -25.87
C CYS A 326 4.56 6.31 -26.23
N LYS A 327 3.98 7.42 -25.77
CA LYS A 327 2.57 7.77 -26.00
C LYS A 327 2.22 7.85 -27.50
N PRO A 328 3.03 8.47 -28.38
CA PRO A 328 2.76 8.45 -29.83
C PRO A 328 2.73 7.03 -30.42
N CYS A 329 3.76 6.22 -30.18
CA CYS A 329 3.83 4.85 -30.67
C CYS A 329 2.71 3.97 -30.07
N HIS A 330 2.32 4.24 -28.83
CA HIS A 330 1.21 3.55 -28.18
C HIS A 330 -0.14 3.94 -28.77
N LYS A 331 -0.37 5.23 -29.07
CA LYS A 331 -1.58 5.69 -29.78
C LYS A 331 -1.68 5.05 -31.16
N ILE A 332 -0.56 4.92 -31.88
CA ILE A 332 -0.51 4.20 -33.16
C ILE A 332 -0.82 2.71 -32.97
N PHE A 333 -0.26 2.09 -31.92
CA PHE A 333 -0.53 0.68 -31.59
C PHE A 333 -2.00 0.42 -31.23
N LEU A 334 -2.60 1.23 -30.36
CA LEU A 334 -4.03 1.15 -30.03
C LEU A 334 -4.88 1.39 -31.29
N LYS A 335 -4.58 2.41 -32.09
CA LYS A 335 -5.27 2.65 -33.37
C LYS A 335 -5.19 1.47 -34.33
N LYS A 336 -4.03 0.80 -34.43
CA LYS A 336 -3.85 -0.40 -35.27
C LYS A 336 -4.62 -1.61 -34.74
N LEU A 337 -4.62 -1.82 -33.42
CA LEU A 337 -5.41 -2.87 -32.76
C LEU A 337 -6.92 -2.66 -32.93
N PHE A 338 -7.38 -1.41 -32.92
CA PHE A 338 -8.80 -1.06 -32.81
C PHE A 338 -9.37 -0.38 -34.05
N THR A 339 -8.83 -0.69 -35.23
CA THR A 339 -9.36 -0.20 -36.53
C THR A 339 -10.84 -0.52 -36.74
N ASN A 340 -11.45 -1.37 -35.91
CA ASN A 340 -12.83 -1.84 -36.01
C ASN A 340 -13.73 -1.59 -34.77
N TRP A 341 -13.31 -0.86 -33.72
CA TRP A 341 -14.09 -0.67 -32.48
C TRP A 341 -14.42 0.78 -32.15
N THR A 342 -14.99 1.49 -33.13
CA THR A 342 -15.63 2.78 -32.87
C THR A 342 -17.07 2.54 -32.45
N SER A 343 -17.55 3.33 -31.50
CA SER A 343 -18.98 3.32 -31.13
C SER A 343 -19.87 3.93 -32.22
N GLY A 344 -19.26 4.60 -33.20
CA GLY A 344 -19.95 5.43 -34.19
C GLY A 344 -20.43 6.75 -33.61
N ASN A 345 -19.99 7.12 -32.40
CA ASN A 345 -20.30 8.38 -31.73
C ASN A 345 -19.02 9.05 -31.23
N ASP A 346 -18.70 10.22 -31.78
CA ASP A 346 -17.46 10.94 -31.48
C ASP A 346 -17.30 11.27 -29.99
N ASN A 347 -18.39 11.56 -29.27
CA ASN A 347 -18.32 11.88 -27.84
C ASN A 347 -17.96 10.66 -27.00
N ILE A 348 -18.53 9.49 -27.30
CA ILE A 348 -18.18 8.22 -26.66
C ILE A 348 -16.75 7.81 -27.00
N ASP A 349 -16.35 7.91 -28.25
CA ASP A 349 -15.01 7.52 -28.70
C ASP A 349 -13.94 8.42 -28.07
N ASN A 350 -14.17 9.74 -28.01
CA ASN A 350 -13.32 10.70 -27.30
C ASN A 350 -13.25 10.42 -25.79
N PHE A 351 -14.37 9.99 -25.20
CA PHE A 351 -14.42 9.64 -23.78
C PHE A 351 -13.59 8.39 -23.46
N ILE A 352 -13.69 7.36 -24.31
CA ILE A 352 -12.90 6.13 -24.20
C ILE A 352 -11.41 6.44 -24.37
N GLU A 353 -11.02 7.22 -25.38
CA GLU A 353 -9.60 7.61 -25.59
C GLU A 353 -9.03 8.31 -24.35
N LYS A 354 -9.79 9.22 -23.74
CA LYS A 354 -9.38 9.90 -22.50
C LYS A 354 -9.22 8.92 -21.33
N HIS A 355 -10.12 7.96 -21.14
CA HIS A 355 -10.06 6.99 -20.04
C HIS A 355 -8.93 5.96 -20.21
N GLN A 356 -8.64 5.54 -21.44
CA GLN A 356 -7.49 4.69 -21.75
C GLN A 356 -6.17 5.32 -21.28
N HIS A 357 -6.02 6.64 -21.40
CA HIS A 357 -4.84 7.34 -20.91
C HIS A 357 -4.68 7.35 -19.38
N LEU A 358 -5.79 7.31 -18.62
CA LEU A 358 -5.78 7.34 -17.15
C LEU A 358 -5.40 5.97 -16.55
N LEU A 359 -5.98 4.88 -17.07
CA LEU A 359 -5.81 3.53 -16.53
C LEU A 359 -4.41 2.93 -16.77
N ILE A 360 -3.67 3.42 -17.76
CA ILE A 360 -2.28 3.00 -18.03
C ILE A 360 -1.35 3.29 -16.84
N LYS A 361 -1.66 4.29 -16.00
CA LYS A 361 -0.89 4.54 -14.77
C LYS A 361 -1.17 3.50 -13.67
N LEU A 362 -2.29 2.78 -13.75
CA LEU A 362 -2.84 1.93 -12.68
C LEU A 362 -2.66 0.41 -12.92
N LYS A 363 -2.24 -0.03 -14.13
CA LYS A 363 -1.77 -1.39 -14.46
C LYS A 363 -2.76 -2.58 -14.43
N ASP A 364 -4.08 -2.42 -14.65
CA ASP A 364 -4.97 -3.61 -14.62
C ASP A 364 -5.71 -3.93 -15.94
N PHE A 365 -6.59 -3.09 -16.46
CA PHE A 365 -7.38 -3.40 -17.68
C PHE A 365 -7.57 -2.19 -18.60
N LEU A 366 -7.69 -2.43 -19.91
CA LEU A 366 -7.99 -1.37 -20.88
C LEU A 366 -9.49 -1.11 -20.95
N PHE A 367 -9.89 0.16 -20.80
CA PHE A 367 -11.27 0.59 -21.03
C PHE A 367 -11.56 0.69 -22.54
N GLU A 368 -12.56 -0.03 -23.05
CA GLU A 368 -12.85 -0.09 -24.48
C GLU A 368 -14.34 -0.03 -24.84
N TYR A 369 -14.64 0.18 -26.12
CA TYR A 369 -15.99 -0.02 -26.64
C TYR A 369 -16.21 -1.52 -26.89
N ILE A 370 -17.30 -2.07 -26.37
CA ILE A 370 -17.60 -3.50 -26.46
C ILE A 370 -18.84 -3.67 -27.33
N PRO A 371 -18.73 -4.20 -28.56
CA PRO A 371 -19.89 -4.49 -29.41
C PRO A 371 -20.90 -5.38 -28.68
N TYR A 372 -22.18 -5.05 -28.75
CA TYR A 372 -23.21 -5.77 -27.97
C TYR A 372 -23.28 -7.28 -28.28
N ASN A 373 -22.95 -7.67 -29.52
CA ASN A 373 -22.89 -9.07 -29.93
C ASN A 373 -21.77 -9.89 -29.27
N GLN A 374 -20.90 -9.26 -28.48
CA GLN A 374 -19.86 -9.91 -27.68
C GLN A 374 -20.39 -10.54 -26.38
N PHE A 375 -21.62 -10.22 -25.98
CA PHE A 375 -22.25 -10.74 -24.77
C PHE A 375 -23.16 -11.92 -25.08
N ASP A 376 -22.86 -13.07 -24.48
CA ASP A 376 -23.69 -14.27 -24.46
C ASP A 376 -24.33 -14.45 -23.07
N ASP A 377 -25.38 -15.27 -22.99
CA ASP A 377 -26.06 -15.64 -21.75
C ASP A 377 -26.47 -14.45 -20.86
N ILE A 378 -26.97 -13.37 -21.48
CA ILE A 378 -27.43 -12.18 -20.76
C ILE A 378 -28.62 -12.55 -19.85
N LYS A 379 -28.45 -12.39 -18.54
CA LYS A 379 -29.44 -12.67 -17.50
C LYS A 379 -29.62 -11.45 -16.62
N GLU A 380 -30.84 -10.93 -16.52
CA GLU A 380 -31.15 -9.82 -15.61
C GLU A 380 -30.95 -10.23 -14.15
N VAL A 381 -30.46 -9.30 -13.34
CA VAL A 381 -30.13 -9.53 -11.93
C VAL A 381 -30.63 -8.38 -11.07
N GLY A 382 -31.53 -8.71 -10.13
CA GLY A 382 -31.94 -7.81 -9.05
C GLY A 382 -32.83 -6.63 -9.48
N ILE A 383 -32.71 -5.53 -8.74
CA ILE A 383 -33.39 -4.24 -8.95
C ILE A 383 -32.37 -3.27 -9.59
N ASP A 384 -32.83 -2.26 -10.34
CA ASP A 384 -32.02 -1.21 -11.01
C ASP A 384 -31.26 -1.58 -12.31
N ASN A 385 -31.91 -2.29 -13.24
CA ASN A 385 -31.42 -2.42 -14.63
C ASN A 385 -30.01 -3.06 -14.78
N TYR A 386 -29.69 -4.05 -13.93
CA TYR A 386 -28.44 -4.82 -14.05
C TYR A 386 -28.66 -6.18 -14.74
N ALA A 387 -27.62 -6.65 -15.42
CA ALA A 387 -27.56 -7.99 -15.99
C ALA A 387 -26.16 -8.61 -15.84
N MET A 388 -26.10 -9.94 -15.84
CA MET A 388 -24.87 -10.72 -16.00
C MET A 388 -24.75 -11.18 -17.44
N ALA A 389 -23.54 -11.26 -17.97
CA ALA A 389 -23.28 -11.82 -19.28
C ALA A 389 -21.90 -12.47 -19.34
N ILE A 390 -21.70 -13.33 -20.34
CA ILE A 390 -20.38 -13.83 -20.71
C ILE A 390 -19.86 -12.96 -21.85
N TRP A 391 -18.74 -12.28 -21.62
CA TRP A 391 -18.03 -11.56 -22.67
C TRP A 391 -17.06 -12.50 -23.40
N LYS A 392 -17.38 -12.84 -24.65
CA LYS A 392 -16.62 -13.77 -25.51
C LYS A 392 -15.15 -13.40 -25.63
N ASP A 393 -14.85 -12.20 -26.14
CA ASP A 393 -13.47 -11.76 -26.29
C ASP A 393 -12.81 -11.50 -24.93
N GLY A 394 -13.59 -11.03 -23.95
CA GLY A 394 -13.13 -10.73 -22.60
C GLY A 394 -12.22 -9.51 -22.51
N PRO A 395 -11.88 -9.02 -21.31
CA PRO A 395 -11.12 -7.79 -21.14
C PRO A 395 -9.68 -7.91 -21.64
N LEU A 396 -9.19 -6.83 -22.24
CA LEU A 396 -7.81 -6.70 -22.67
C LEU A 396 -6.95 -6.15 -21.52
N HIS A 397 -5.91 -6.89 -21.13
CA HIS A 397 -4.96 -6.48 -20.09
C HIS A 397 -3.52 -6.50 -20.62
N CYS A 398 -2.65 -5.75 -19.95
CA CYS A 398 -1.22 -5.67 -20.28
C CYS A 398 -0.37 -6.12 -19.10
N TYR A 399 0.29 -7.27 -19.24
CA TYR A 399 1.24 -7.77 -18.26
C TYR A 399 2.63 -7.85 -18.89
N ASN A 400 3.65 -7.28 -18.24
CA ASN A 400 5.03 -7.25 -18.76
C ASN A 400 5.14 -6.80 -20.23
N LYS A 401 4.42 -5.73 -20.61
CA LYS A 401 4.37 -5.17 -21.97
C LYS A 401 3.80 -6.11 -23.04
N LYS A 402 3.16 -7.22 -22.65
CA LYS A 402 2.42 -8.13 -23.52
C LYS A 402 0.93 -7.96 -23.28
N TRP A 403 0.18 -7.89 -24.38
CA TRP A 403 -1.26 -7.73 -24.36
C TRP A 403 -1.93 -9.09 -24.54
N SER A 404 -2.89 -9.40 -23.68
CA SER A 404 -3.68 -10.64 -23.71
C SER A 404 -5.12 -10.36 -23.34
N ARG A 405 -6.04 -11.19 -23.87
CA ARG A 405 -7.46 -11.14 -23.52
C ARG A 405 -7.82 -12.27 -22.57
N GLU A 406 -8.71 -12.00 -21.63
CA GLU A 406 -9.31 -13.01 -20.77
C GLU A 406 -10.64 -13.48 -21.35
N SER A 407 -10.62 -14.28 -22.42
CA SER A 407 -11.83 -14.70 -23.12
C SER A 407 -12.83 -15.45 -22.23
N ASN A 408 -14.12 -15.33 -22.58
CA ASN A 408 -15.26 -15.89 -21.85
C ASN A 408 -15.35 -15.41 -20.40
N LYS A 409 -15.10 -14.12 -20.18
CA LYS A 409 -15.17 -13.51 -18.85
C LYS A 409 -16.62 -13.26 -18.44
N ASN A 410 -16.98 -13.66 -17.23
CA ASN A 410 -18.23 -13.21 -16.60
C ASN A 410 -18.13 -11.72 -16.29
N VAL A 411 -19.10 -10.94 -16.78
CA VAL A 411 -19.17 -9.50 -16.62
C VAL A 411 -20.54 -9.06 -16.16
N TYR A 412 -20.58 -7.86 -15.58
CA TYR A 412 -21.81 -7.22 -15.12
C TYR A 412 -22.12 -6.01 -15.98
N LEU A 413 -23.35 -5.95 -16.46
CA LEU A 413 -23.88 -4.92 -17.33
C LEU A 413 -24.82 -4.03 -16.53
N LYS A 414 -24.58 -2.72 -16.54
CA LYS A 414 -25.54 -1.73 -16.06
C LYS A 414 -26.18 -1.03 -17.25
N LEU A 415 -27.48 -1.17 -17.40
CA LEU A 415 -28.22 -0.50 -18.46
C LEU A 415 -28.64 0.89 -17.99
N TYR A 416 -28.42 1.89 -18.85
CA TYR A 416 -28.80 3.28 -18.61
C TYR A 416 -29.91 3.66 -19.59
N ASP A 417 -31.03 4.15 -19.06
CA ASP A 417 -32.18 4.63 -19.82
C ASP A 417 -31.90 5.99 -20.47
N SER A 418 -30.87 6.04 -21.31
CA SER A 418 -30.52 7.20 -22.10
C SER A 418 -30.03 6.76 -23.48
N GLU A 419 -30.71 7.26 -24.50
CA GLU A 419 -30.27 7.13 -25.89
C GLU A 419 -29.25 8.23 -26.28
N ASN A 420 -29.16 9.28 -25.45
CA ASN A 420 -28.29 10.43 -25.64
C ASN A 420 -26.91 10.18 -25.01
N ALA A 421 -25.85 10.27 -25.83
CA ALA A 421 -24.49 10.02 -25.38
C ALA A 421 -24.03 10.99 -24.29
N ASP A 422 -24.34 12.27 -24.39
CA ASP A 422 -23.87 13.29 -23.44
C ASP A 422 -24.53 13.11 -22.07
N ALA A 423 -25.84 12.87 -22.04
CA ALA A 423 -26.57 12.58 -20.81
C ALA A 423 -26.06 11.31 -20.13
N PHE A 424 -25.79 10.25 -20.90
CA PHE A 424 -25.15 9.03 -20.39
C PHE A 424 -23.76 9.32 -19.81
N LEU A 425 -22.91 10.05 -20.55
CA LEU A 425 -21.56 10.39 -20.11
C LEU A 425 -21.57 11.21 -18.81
N ASP A 426 -22.48 12.17 -18.68
CA ASP A 426 -22.64 12.96 -17.44
C ASP A 426 -23.01 12.08 -16.24
N GLN A 427 -23.90 11.08 -16.43
CA GLN A 427 -24.29 10.14 -15.38
C GLN A 427 -23.13 9.24 -14.91
N ILE A 428 -22.25 8.80 -15.83
CA ILE A 428 -21.14 7.91 -15.48
C ILE A 428 -19.87 8.66 -15.04
N ARG A 429 -19.71 9.97 -15.34
CA ARG A 429 -18.54 10.76 -14.93
C ARG A 429 -18.27 10.68 -13.43
N MET A 430 -19.29 10.76 -12.60
CA MET A 430 -19.14 10.64 -11.14
C MET A 430 -18.72 9.24 -10.68
N HIS A 431 -19.16 8.19 -11.38
CA HIS A 431 -18.77 6.81 -11.10
C HIS A 431 -17.30 6.56 -11.45
N LEU A 432 -16.79 7.24 -12.49
CA LEU A 432 -15.43 7.06 -13.00
C LEU A 432 -14.41 8.01 -12.36
N ILE A 433 -14.80 9.22 -11.93
CA ILE A 433 -13.90 10.14 -11.19
C ILE A 433 -13.49 9.56 -9.84
N LYS A 434 -14.38 8.76 -9.22
CA LYS A 434 -14.08 8.03 -7.98
C LYS A 434 -13.27 6.75 -8.19
N CYS A 435 -12.86 6.42 -9.42
CA CYS A 435 -12.09 5.24 -9.85
C CYS A 435 -11.67 4.34 -8.68
N ASP A 436 -12.60 3.47 -8.27
CA ASP A 436 -12.38 2.52 -7.20
C ASP A 436 -11.38 1.51 -7.73
N TYR A 437 -10.15 1.51 -7.17
CA TYR A 437 -9.11 0.50 -7.39
C TYR A 437 -9.66 -0.95 -7.32
N TYR A 438 -10.78 -1.12 -6.62
CA TYR A 438 -11.37 -2.39 -6.26
C TYR A 438 -12.55 -2.85 -7.14
N ASN A 439 -13.06 -2.04 -8.07
CA ASN A 439 -14.03 -2.51 -9.07
C ASN A 439 -13.80 -1.85 -10.44
N PRO A 440 -12.86 -2.36 -11.24
CA PRO A 440 -12.56 -1.78 -12.53
C PRO A 440 -13.74 -1.97 -13.48
N SER A 441 -14.00 -0.91 -14.25
CA SER A 441 -14.91 -0.97 -15.39
C SER A 441 -14.11 -1.34 -16.64
N TYR A 442 -14.67 -2.21 -17.47
CA TYR A 442 -14.04 -2.68 -18.70
C TYR A 442 -14.37 -1.83 -19.91
N GLY A 443 -15.52 -1.14 -19.89
CA GLY A 443 -15.92 -0.40 -21.07
C GLY A 443 -17.37 0.03 -21.13
N ILE A 444 -17.73 0.48 -22.33
CA ILE A 444 -19.07 0.92 -22.71
C ILE A 444 -19.56 0.04 -23.86
N SER A 445 -20.84 -0.31 -23.82
CA SER A 445 -21.54 -0.93 -24.93
C SER A 445 -22.83 -0.15 -25.25
N LYS A 446 -23.46 -0.45 -26.38
CA LYS A 446 -24.77 0.09 -26.75
C LYS A 446 -25.66 -1.03 -27.25
N ASN A 447 -26.82 -1.20 -26.63
CA ASN A 447 -27.78 -2.19 -27.08
C ASN A 447 -28.35 -1.76 -28.46
N PRO A 448 -28.20 -2.59 -29.52
CA PRO A 448 -28.64 -2.22 -30.85
C PRO A 448 -30.17 -2.20 -30.98
N TYR A 449 -30.89 -2.87 -30.08
CA TYR A 449 -32.35 -2.97 -30.07
C TYR A 449 -32.97 -1.82 -29.26
N THR A 450 -32.58 -1.65 -28.01
CA THR A 450 -33.14 -0.59 -27.13
C THR A 450 -32.48 0.76 -27.29
N LYS A 451 -31.32 0.82 -27.97
CA LYS A 451 -30.47 2.02 -28.10
C LYS A 451 -29.90 2.57 -26.78
N HIS A 452 -30.19 1.92 -25.66
CA HIS A 452 -29.64 2.26 -24.35
C HIS A 452 -28.13 1.96 -24.27
N TYR A 453 -27.40 2.84 -23.59
CA TYR A 453 -26.00 2.62 -23.28
C TYR A 453 -25.85 1.67 -22.09
N ILE A 454 -24.75 0.93 -22.11
CA ILE A 454 -24.42 -0.08 -21.12
C ILE A 454 -23.02 0.20 -20.60
N MET A 455 -22.85 0.16 -19.29
CA MET A 455 -21.53 0.17 -18.66
C MET A 455 -21.17 -1.25 -18.20
N VAL A 456 -19.94 -1.67 -18.45
CA VAL A 456 -19.47 -3.04 -18.21
C VAL A 456 -18.47 -3.06 -17.07
N PHE A 457 -18.72 -3.92 -16.07
CA PHE A 457 -17.95 -4.01 -14.82
C PHE A 457 -17.40 -5.41 -14.57
N GLN A 458 -16.29 -5.48 -13.84
CA GLN A 458 -15.72 -6.74 -13.36
C GLN A 458 -16.60 -7.39 -12.28
N ARG A 459 -17.14 -6.62 -11.33
CA ARG A 459 -17.91 -7.13 -10.18
C ARG A 459 -19.27 -6.45 -10.03
N ILE A 460 -20.20 -7.17 -9.41
CA ILE A 460 -21.51 -6.66 -8.99
C ILE A 460 -21.32 -5.51 -8.02
N LEU A 461 -21.94 -4.36 -8.31
CA LEU A 461 -21.97 -3.21 -7.40
C LEU A 461 -23.12 -3.27 -6.39
N TYR A 462 -24.12 -4.13 -6.60
CA TYR A 462 -25.39 -4.14 -5.85
C TYR A 462 -25.82 -5.54 -5.44
N CYS A 463 -26.25 -5.71 -4.20
CA CYS A 463 -26.74 -7.00 -3.72
C CYS A 463 -27.95 -7.50 -4.53
N LYS A 464 -27.90 -8.74 -5.03
CA LYS A 464 -29.00 -9.37 -5.79
C LYS A 464 -30.30 -9.46 -4.99
N ASN A 465 -30.20 -9.64 -3.67
CA ASN A 465 -31.33 -9.86 -2.79
C ASN A 465 -32.07 -8.56 -2.38
N CYS A 466 -31.35 -7.46 -2.19
CA CYS A 466 -31.94 -6.20 -1.71
C CYS A 466 -31.75 -4.98 -2.63
N GLY A 467 -30.99 -5.12 -3.72
CA GLY A 467 -30.73 -4.03 -4.66
C GLY A 467 -29.89 -2.88 -4.10
N ARG A 468 -29.31 -3.01 -2.90
CA ARG A 468 -28.45 -1.97 -2.31
C ARG A 468 -27.02 -2.07 -2.82
N LYS A 469 -26.37 -0.92 -3.02
CA LYS A 469 -24.95 -0.84 -3.39
C LYS A 469 -24.08 -1.44 -2.27
N TYR A 470 -23.08 -2.24 -2.63
CA TYR A 470 -22.04 -2.66 -1.69
C TYR A 470 -21.20 -1.45 -1.24
N ASN A 471 -20.95 -1.33 0.06
CA ASN A 471 -20.18 -0.21 0.63
C ASN A 471 -18.69 -0.32 0.29
N GLU A 472 -18.02 0.85 0.21
CA GLU A 472 -16.60 0.98 -0.13
C GLU A 472 -15.66 0.30 0.88
N GLU A 473 -16.10 0.07 2.12
CA GLU A 473 -15.31 -0.49 3.23
C GLU A 473 -15.37 -2.02 3.35
N LEU A 474 -16.26 -2.71 2.62
CA LEU A 474 -16.49 -4.17 2.74
C LEU A 474 -15.74 -5.00 1.69
N LYS A 475 -14.68 -4.45 1.12
CA LYS A 475 -13.96 -5.02 -0.04
C LYS A 475 -12.92 -6.06 0.38
N SER A 476 -13.33 -7.10 1.09
CA SER A 476 -12.51 -8.32 1.16
C SER A 476 -12.60 -9.03 -0.20
N GLY A 477 -11.48 -9.55 -0.69
CA GLY A 477 -11.28 -9.99 -2.07
C GLY A 477 -12.10 -11.20 -2.54
N TYR A 478 -13.18 -11.56 -1.86
CA TYR A 478 -13.94 -12.78 -2.11
C TYR A 478 -15.08 -12.54 -3.11
N ASP A 479 -15.24 -13.48 -4.04
CA ASP A 479 -16.32 -13.52 -5.04
C ASP A 479 -17.68 -13.90 -4.43
N ASN A 480 -17.96 -13.43 -3.21
CA ASN A 480 -19.08 -13.93 -2.41
C ASN A 480 -20.21 -12.91 -2.43
N GLU A 481 -21.41 -13.34 -2.81
CA GLU A 481 -22.64 -12.53 -2.92
C GLU A 481 -23.20 -12.06 -1.55
N TRP A 482 -22.37 -12.02 -0.52
CA TRP A 482 -22.76 -11.70 0.85
C TRP A 482 -23.07 -10.21 1.02
N CYS A 483 -24.23 -9.89 1.58
CA CYS A 483 -24.66 -8.52 1.84
C CYS A 483 -24.98 -8.36 3.32
N LYS A 484 -24.16 -7.57 4.03
CA LYS A 484 -24.33 -7.24 5.46
C LYS A 484 -25.78 -6.91 5.82
N GLU A 485 -26.45 -6.10 5.01
CA GLU A 485 -27.80 -5.66 5.32
C GLU A 485 -28.86 -6.75 5.10
N CYS A 486 -28.68 -7.59 4.08
CA CYS A 486 -29.50 -8.79 3.92
C CYS A 486 -29.30 -9.77 5.08
N GLU A 487 -28.06 -9.95 5.52
CA GLU A 487 -27.72 -10.82 6.64
C GLU A 487 -28.33 -10.29 7.95
N ILE A 488 -28.18 -9.01 8.24
CA ILE A 488 -28.82 -8.35 9.39
C ILE A 488 -30.34 -8.51 9.35
N ASN A 489 -30.97 -8.37 8.19
CA ASN A 489 -32.41 -8.54 8.05
C ASN A 489 -32.82 -10.01 8.27
N ASN A 490 -32.02 -10.96 7.77
CA ASN A 490 -32.24 -12.39 8.02
C ASN A 490 -32.11 -12.72 9.51
N LEU A 491 -31.09 -12.19 10.20
CA LEU A 491 -30.92 -12.34 11.65
C LEU A 491 -32.11 -11.80 12.42
N LYS A 492 -32.58 -10.59 12.08
CA LYS A 492 -33.78 -10.00 12.71
C LYS A 492 -35.03 -10.86 12.57
N LEU A 493 -35.21 -11.51 11.43
CA LEU A 493 -36.34 -12.44 11.21
C LEU A 493 -36.24 -13.70 12.08
N ASN A 494 -35.02 -14.08 12.48
CA ASN A 494 -34.74 -15.31 13.24
C ASN A 494 -34.45 -15.08 14.73
N PHE A 495 -34.56 -13.86 15.25
CA PHE A 495 -34.31 -13.58 16.68
C PHE A 495 -35.11 -14.45 17.65
N GLY A 496 -36.30 -14.92 17.25
CA GLY A 496 -37.11 -15.84 18.05
C GLY A 496 -36.55 -17.27 18.18
N ASN A 497 -35.55 -17.64 17.39
CA ASN A 497 -34.99 -19.00 17.38
C ASN A 497 -33.85 -19.21 18.41
N TRP A 498 -33.30 -18.12 18.96
CA TRP A 498 -32.13 -18.13 19.85
C TRP A 498 -32.44 -17.54 21.23
N THR A 499 -33.63 -17.80 21.75
CA THR A 499 -34.05 -17.28 23.05
C THR A 499 -33.54 -18.15 24.20
N SER A 500 -33.00 -17.48 25.21
CA SER A 500 -32.57 -18.05 26.49
C SER A 500 -33.71 -18.16 27.49
N GLY A 501 -34.81 -17.44 27.26
CA GLY A 501 -35.88 -17.24 28.23
C GLY A 501 -35.58 -16.15 29.26
N ASN A 502 -34.47 -15.43 29.12
CA ASN A 502 -34.12 -14.24 29.89
C ASN A 502 -34.00 -13.02 28.97
N ASP A 503 -34.83 -12.01 29.19
CA ASP A 503 -34.93 -10.82 28.34
C ASP A 503 -33.61 -10.04 28.22
N GLU A 504 -32.78 -9.99 29.28
CA GLU A 504 -31.51 -9.27 29.28
C GLU A 504 -30.44 -10.00 28.45
N ILE A 505 -30.38 -11.33 28.55
CA ILE A 505 -29.47 -12.17 27.77
C ILE A 505 -29.89 -12.16 26.30
N ASP A 506 -31.19 -12.27 26.01
CA ASP A 506 -31.72 -12.25 24.66
C ASP A 506 -31.46 -10.89 23.99
N TYR A 507 -31.61 -9.80 24.73
CA TYR A 507 -31.23 -8.46 24.28
C TYR A 507 -29.74 -8.37 23.95
N PHE A 508 -28.87 -8.93 24.78
CA PHE A 508 -27.42 -8.96 24.54
C PHE A 508 -27.06 -9.75 23.27
N ILE A 509 -27.63 -10.95 23.09
CA ILE A 509 -27.41 -11.79 21.91
C ILE A 509 -27.82 -11.04 20.64
N GLN A 510 -29.03 -10.47 20.60
CA GLN A 510 -29.52 -9.69 19.45
C GLN A 510 -28.60 -8.50 19.15
N LYS A 511 -28.14 -7.78 20.19
CA LYS A 511 -27.21 -6.66 20.03
C LYS A 511 -25.88 -7.10 19.42
N MET A 512 -25.38 -8.28 19.76
CA MET A 512 -24.13 -8.80 19.19
C MET A 512 -24.31 -9.30 17.76
N GLN A 513 -25.42 -10.00 17.46
CA GLN A 513 -25.77 -10.42 16.10
C GLN A 513 -25.86 -9.24 15.12
N LEU A 514 -26.31 -8.06 15.57
CA LEU A 514 -26.39 -6.85 14.75
C LEU A 514 -25.03 -6.16 14.48
N LYS A 515 -23.94 -6.59 15.14
CA LYS A 515 -22.60 -5.99 14.97
C LYS A 515 -21.77 -6.62 13.85
N ILE A 516 -22.29 -7.62 13.15
CA ILE A 516 -21.58 -8.30 12.05
C ILE A 516 -21.12 -7.29 10.98
N ASN A 517 -19.91 -7.49 10.50
CA ASN A 517 -19.21 -6.67 9.54
C ASN A 517 -18.68 -7.50 8.37
N LEU A 518 -18.20 -8.71 8.61
CA LEU A 518 -17.65 -9.59 7.57
C LEU A 518 -18.46 -10.89 7.43
N PRO A 519 -18.41 -11.55 6.26
CA PRO A 519 -19.05 -12.85 6.06
C PRO A 519 -18.58 -13.93 7.04
N GLU A 520 -17.34 -13.83 7.50
CA GLU A 520 -16.69 -14.79 8.41
C GLU A 520 -16.94 -14.50 9.89
N ASP A 521 -17.65 -13.40 10.22
CA ASP A 521 -17.91 -13.03 11.61
C ASP A 521 -18.76 -14.08 12.33
N ILE A 522 -18.37 -14.37 13.58
CA ILE A 522 -19.08 -15.33 14.43
C ILE A 522 -20.43 -14.75 14.84
N ILE A 523 -21.50 -15.46 14.50
CA ILE A 523 -22.86 -15.15 14.93
C ILE A 523 -23.08 -15.79 16.30
N ILE A 524 -23.34 -14.96 17.31
CA ILE A 524 -23.64 -15.45 18.67
C ILE A 524 -25.06 -16.01 18.71
N GLU A 525 -25.23 -17.21 19.27
CA GLU A 525 -26.53 -17.82 19.51
C GLU A 525 -26.65 -18.41 20.93
N TRP A 526 -27.88 -18.47 21.43
CA TRP A 526 -28.19 -19.22 22.64
C TRP A 526 -28.22 -20.72 22.34
N ILE A 527 -27.43 -21.49 23.08
CA ILE A 527 -27.39 -22.94 22.95
C ILE A 527 -27.97 -23.56 24.23
N PRO A 528 -29.14 -24.23 24.15
CA PRO A 528 -29.71 -24.92 25.30
C PRO A 528 -28.76 -25.99 25.84
N PHE A 529 -28.61 -26.08 27.16
CA PHE A 529 -27.64 -26.97 27.81
C PHE A 529 -27.79 -28.46 27.41
N ASN A 530 -29.01 -28.90 27.08
CA ASN A 530 -29.30 -30.27 26.64
C ASN A 530 -28.69 -30.64 25.26
N GLN A 531 -28.15 -29.65 24.54
CA GLN A 531 -27.39 -29.83 23.30
C GLN A 531 -25.95 -30.28 23.56
N PHE A 532 -25.47 -30.19 24.80
CA PHE A 532 -24.13 -30.64 25.17
C PHE A 532 -24.11 -32.10 25.63
N ILE A 533 -23.05 -32.82 25.26
CA ILE A 533 -22.70 -34.17 25.76
C ILE A 533 -21.25 -34.16 26.26
N ASP A 534 -20.89 -35.17 27.04
CA ASP A 534 -19.54 -35.32 27.62
C ASP A 534 -19.07 -34.06 28.38
N VAL A 535 -19.98 -33.45 29.16
CA VAL A 535 -19.72 -32.25 29.96
C VAL A 535 -18.75 -32.59 31.11
N LYS A 536 -17.55 -32.02 31.07
CA LYS A 536 -16.48 -32.23 32.06
C LYS A 536 -16.02 -30.90 32.64
N LEU A 537 -16.04 -30.76 33.96
CA LEU A 537 -15.47 -29.60 34.63
C LEU A 537 -13.95 -29.58 34.42
N ILE A 538 -13.41 -28.46 33.94
CA ILE A 538 -11.98 -28.27 33.67
C ILE A 538 -11.33 -27.49 34.82
N VAL A 539 -11.96 -26.40 35.25
CA VAL A 539 -11.44 -25.47 36.25
C VAL A 539 -12.59 -24.93 37.10
N GLU A 540 -12.36 -24.83 38.40
CA GLU A 540 -13.20 -24.10 39.36
C GLU A 540 -12.32 -22.97 39.92
N GLU A 541 -12.57 -21.73 39.50
CA GLU A 541 -11.74 -20.58 39.84
C GLU A 541 -12.24 -19.92 41.15
N ASP A 542 -13.56 -19.88 41.38
CA ASP A 542 -14.23 -19.41 42.60
C ASP A 542 -15.68 -19.93 42.72
N ASP A 543 -16.44 -19.45 43.71
CA ASP A 543 -17.86 -19.82 43.97
C ASP A 543 -18.83 -19.44 42.81
N PHE A 544 -18.38 -18.65 41.83
CA PHE A 544 -19.22 -18.10 40.76
C PHE A 544 -18.77 -18.52 39.35
N THR A 545 -17.55 -19.04 39.17
CA THR A 545 -16.99 -19.32 37.84
C THR A 545 -16.51 -20.77 37.71
N ARG A 546 -17.23 -21.55 36.89
CA ARG A 546 -16.90 -22.95 36.55
C ARG A 546 -16.77 -23.11 35.04
N ILE A 547 -15.61 -23.58 34.59
CA ILE A 547 -15.34 -23.80 33.16
C ILE A 547 -15.54 -25.29 32.83
N TYR A 548 -16.41 -25.58 31.86
CA TYR A 548 -16.67 -26.94 31.40
C TYR A 548 -16.16 -27.17 29.97
N SER A 549 -15.60 -28.36 29.72
CA SER A 549 -15.39 -28.92 28.39
C SER A 549 -16.64 -29.67 28.00
N VAL A 550 -17.15 -29.44 26.80
CA VAL A 550 -18.36 -30.08 26.29
C VAL A 550 -18.17 -30.48 24.82
N ILE A 551 -18.90 -31.48 24.38
CA ILE A 551 -19.13 -31.79 22.97
C ILE A 551 -20.53 -31.29 22.63
N TRP A 552 -20.67 -30.45 21.60
CA TRP A 552 -21.97 -29.96 21.16
C TRP A 552 -22.54 -30.87 20.06
N LYS A 553 -23.82 -31.22 20.13
CA LYS A 553 -24.47 -32.20 19.22
C LYS A 553 -24.66 -31.71 17.79
N ASN A 554 -24.77 -30.40 17.58
CA ASN A 554 -24.97 -29.77 16.28
C ASN A 554 -23.78 -28.81 16.09
N ASP A 555 -22.99 -28.93 15.03
CA ASP A 555 -21.92 -27.97 14.74
C ASP A 555 -22.49 -26.54 14.52
N LEU A 556 -21.61 -25.52 14.57
CA LEU A 556 -21.95 -24.10 14.34
C LEU A 556 -22.69 -23.89 13.01
N LEU A 557 -23.71 -23.02 13.01
CA LEU A 557 -24.30 -22.48 11.78
C LEU A 557 -23.32 -21.51 11.11
N TYR A 558 -22.47 -22.03 10.22
CA TYR A 558 -21.66 -21.23 9.30
C TYR A 558 -22.47 -20.84 8.05
N TYR A 559 -22.19 -19.66 7.48
CA TYR A 559 -22.40 -19.46 6.05
C TYR A 559 -21.38 -20.38 5.34
N ASP A 560 -21.86 -21.39 4.61
CA ASP A 560 -21.06 -22.51 4.09
C ASP A 560 -19.74 -22.06 3.42
N LEU A 561 -18.60 -22.30 4.11
CA LEU A 561 -17.26 -22.60 3.57
C LEU A 561 -16.34 -23.09 4.71
N LEU A 562 -16.32 -24.41 4.90
CA LEU A 562 -15.35 -25.31 5.59
C LEU A 562 -14.22 -24.74 6.50
N TYR A 563 -14.26 -25.22 7.76
CA TYR A 563 -13.23 -25.36 8.82
C TYR A 563 -12.74 -24.12 9.59
N TYR A 564 -13.11 -24.00 10.89
CA TYR A 564 -12.25 -24.27 12.07
C TYR A 564 -13.06 -24.21 13.38
N ASN A 565 -12.70 -25.05 14.35
CA ASN A 565 -13.33 -25.19 15.68
C ASN A 565 -13.18 -23.95 16.57
N SER A 566 -14.28 -23.52 17.19
CA SER A 566 -14.31 -22.50 18.26
C SER A 566 -14.81 -23.11 19.58
N LEU A 567 -14.14 -22.78 20.70
CA LEU A 567 -14.56 -23.14 22.05
C LEU A 567 -15.73 -22.26 22.52
N ILE A 568 -16.69 -22.85 23.24
CA ILE A 568 -17.77 -22.15 23.94
C ILE A 568 -17.33 -21.96 25.41
N ILE A 569 -17.37 -20.71 25.92
CA ILE A 569 -17.30 -20.42 27.35
C ILE A 569 -18.74 -20.17 27.83
N ILE A 570 -19.23 -21.01 28.73
CA ILE A 570 -20.55 -20.85 29.39
C ILE A 570 -20.27 -20.33 30.79
N ASN A 571 -20.75 -19.13 31.12
CA ASN A 571 -20.92 -18.69 32.50
C ASN A 571 -22.38 -18.98 32.91
N MET A 572 -22.57 -19.58 34.08
CA MET A 572 -23.91 -19.83 34.66
C MET A 572 -24.46 -18.60 35.37
#